data_AF-M5PUZ6-F1
#
_entry.id   AF-M5PUZ6-F1
#
_cell.length_a   1.000
_cell.length_b   1.000
_cell.length_c   1.000
_cell.angle_alpha   90.00
_cell.angle_beta   90.00
_cell.angle_gamma   90.00
#
_symmetry.space_group_name_H-M   'P 1'
#
loop_
_entity.id
_entity.type
_entity.pdbx_description
1 polymer ?
#
loop_
_entity_poly.entity_id
_entity_poly.type
_entity_poly.pdbx_seq_one_letter_code
_entity_poly.pdbx_strand_id
1 'polypeptide(L)'
;RLARLARREPLATLLARREREHVVQGYRPANGTCGDIYTLGGTADVCGNGFCLRGGLSRPPKPRLGLRYLNSDFKNALKVLLGLIPAFLTFALTKDWWLLAYLGAFIWFGITGVRNVIQSVLGGGGIGRSSLLRWKDYVSWDRLCDSLLYTGFSVPLLDWLVKTVLLDHGFGVTVSSAPLTLYAVMALANGLYISSHNLLRGLPKEAVVGNLFRSILSIPLAVAFNALAAGLLAAFGVAAISDVLQKWAAVISKLASDCVAGVIEGLADRAHNIRMRDWDYRGKLEQVFGAWEQLEMLYPQQDAGQILQSPCTCMRELERDASGLARVYIVNALDLLYFWMYQPRARSALVRFMRRMTREERKAFLLSQYVLSCKREICQLFLDGIVGQNFAKPMAFYLGHGETYLDAVQRLAVRLGAAGNGHELVAPRCPLPQPAKSMQEIMPN
;
A
#
# COMPACT_ATOMS: atom_id res chain seq x y z
N ARG A 1 -13.36 12.75 38.13
CA ARG A 1 -12.00 13.33 37.92
C ARG A 1 -10.92 12.26 37.67
N LEU A 2 -11.03 11.05 38.21
CA LEU A 2 -10.10 9.92 37.96
C LEU A 2 -10.06 9.41 36.51
N ALA A 3 -11.18 9.44 35.77
CA ALA A 3 -11.22 9.04 34.36
C ALA A 3 -10.46 9.97 33.37
N ARG A 4 -10.12 11.20 33.79
CA ARG A 4 -9.32 12.13 32.95
C ARG A 4 -7.81 11.98 33.17
N LEU A 5 -7.38 11.38 34.29
CA LEU A 5 -5.99 11.07 34.57
C LEU A 5 -5.52 9.81 33.82
N ALA A 6 -6.40 8.82 33.63
CA ALA A 6 -6.10 7.61 32.85
C ALA A 6 -5.82 7.85 31.35
N ARG A 7 -6.12 9.04 30.80
CA ARG A 7 -5.76 9.42 29.41
C ARG A 7 -4.35 9.99 29.27
N ARG A 8 -3.61 10.14 30.37
CA ARG A 8 -2.25 10.70 30.39
C ARG A 8 -1.17 9.64 30.57
N GLU A 9 -1.44 8.40 30.17
CA GLU A 9 -0.39 7.39 30.06
C GLU A 9 0.39 7.60 28.75
N PRO A 10 1.73 7.77 28.78
CA PRO A 10 2.54 7.82 27.57
C PRO A 10 2.39 6.53 26.73
N LEU A 11 2.09 5.40 27.38
CA LEU A 11 1.76 4.12 26.74
C LEU A 11 0.44 4.18 25.95
N ALA A 12 -0.60 4.82 26.48
CA ALA A 12 -1.88 4.93 25.79
C ALA A 12 -1.77 5.83 24.54
N THR A 13 -0.86 6.82 24.53
CA THR A 13 -0.59 7.65 23.35
C THR A 13 0.29 6.95 22.31
N LEU A 14 1.12 5.98 22.72
CA LEU A 14 1.88 5.09 21.83
C LEU A 14 0.99 4.03 21.16
N LEU A 15 0.00 3.50 21.88
CA LEU A 15 -0.87 2.40 21.47
C LEU A 15 -2.17 2.85 20.76
N ALA A 16 -2.63 4.08 20.99
CA ALA A 16 -3.87 4.58 20.38
C ALA A 16 -3.65 5.08 18.95
N ARG A 17 -4.18 4.35 17.96
CA ARG A 17 -4.37 4.86 16.59
C ARG A 17 -5.65 5.68 16.57
N ARG A 18 -5.52 7.00 16.36
CA ARG A 18 -6.67 7.89 16.15
C ARG A 18 -6.89 8.03 14.64
N GLU A 19 -7.85 7.31 14.09
CA GLU A 19 -8.36 7.64 12.76
C GLU A 19 -9.12 8.97 12.85
N ARG A 20 -8.73 9.93 12.01
CA ARG A 20 -9.49 11.14 11.76
C ARG A 20 -10.32 10.86 10.52
N GLU A 21 -11.58 10.54 10.74
CA GLU A 21 -12.56 10.53 9.67
C GLU A 21 -12.96 11.99 9.39
N HIS A 22 -12.68 12.47 8.19
CA HIS A 22 -13.07 13.81 7.76
C HIS A 22 -14.48 13.73 7.18
N VAL A 23 -15.48 13.92 8.03
CA VAL A 23 -16.88 14.03 7.60
C VAL A 23 -17.16 15.51 7.30
N VAL A 24 -17.41 15.83 6.03
CA VAL A 24 -17.84 17.18 5.62
C VAL A 24 -19.30 17.34 6.04
N GLN A 25 -19.55 17.96 7.19
CA GLN A 25 -20.90 18.19 7.73
C GLN A 25 -21.59 19.45 7.16
N GLY A 26 -21.06 20.01 6.07
CA GLY A 26 -21.62 21.17 5.37
C GLY A 26 -20.62 22.31 5.21
N TYR A 27 -20.90 23.18 4.25
CA TYR A 27 -20.12 24.39 3.98
C TYR A 27 -20.69 25.54 4.81
N ARG A 28 -19.82 26.28 5.51
CA ARG A 28 -20.17 27.59 6.09
C ARG A 28 -19.27 28.65 5.46
N PRO A 29 -19.81 29.76 4.96
CA PRO A 29 -18.98 30.89 4.58
C PRO A 29 -18.23 31.41 5.81
N ALA A 30 -16.91 31.57 5.69
CA ALA A 30 -16.09 32.11 6.76
C ALA A 30 -16.40 33.60 6.92
N ASN A 31 -17.09 33.97 8.01
CA ASN A 31 -17.32 35.37 8.34
C ASN A 31 -16.00 36.01 8.80
N GLY A 32 -15.40 36.80 7.92
CA GLY A 32 -14.46 37.88 8.27
C GLY A 32 -13.11 37.45 8.84
N THR A 33 -12.05 37.84 8.15
CA THR A 33 -10.65 37.99 8.61
C THR A 33 -9.74 36.77 8.75
N CYS A 34 -10.22 35.52 8.79
CA CYS A 34 -9.36 34.32 8.71
C CYS A 34 -10.06 33.18 7.97
N GLY A 35 -9.68 32.96 6.70
CA GLY A 35 -10.07 31.75 5.97
C GLY A 35 -9.00 30.66 6.14
N ASP A 36 -9.37 29.50 6.68
CA ASP A 36 -8.48 28.31 6.81
C ASP A 36 -8.29 27.55 5.48
N ILE A 37 -8.46 28.22 4.34
CA ILE A 37 -8.23 27.62 3.02
C ILE A 37 -6.76 27.83 2.66
N TYR A 38 -5.95 26.81 2.91
CA TYR A 38 -4.60 26.71 2.37
C TYR A 38 -4.67 26.00 1.02
N THR A 39 -4.16 26.63 -0.03
CA THR A 39 -3.93 25.94 -1.31
C THR A 39 -2.83 24.90 -1.11
N LEU A 40 -3.20 23.61 -1.18
CA LEU A 40 -2.28 22.49 -0.97
C LEU A 40 -1.33 22.25 -2.18
N GLY A 41 -1.31 23.13 -3.17
CA GLY A 41 -0.40 23.05 -4.32
C GLY A 41 -0.53 24.26 -5.24
N GLY A 42 0.62 24.77 -5.70
CA GLY A 42 0.75 25.93 -6.58
C GLY A 42 1.33 27.15 -5.86
N THR A 43 2.42 27.68 -6.41
CA THR A 43 2.80 29.08 -6.13
C THR A 43 1.68 29.94 -6.71
N ALA A 44 1.01 30.73 -5.87
CA ALA A 44 0.09 31.74 -6.37
C ALA A 44 0.86 32.60 -7.37
N ASP A 45 0.34 32.72 -8.59
CA ASP A 45 0.86 33.66 -9.57
C ASP A 45 0.94 35.05 -8.94
N VAL A 46 2.00 35.76 -9.32
CA VAL A 46 2.30 37.13 -8.88
C VAL A 46 1.02 37.97 -8.95
N CYS A 47 0.63 38.49 -7.79
CA CYS A 47 -0.65 39.17 -7.57
C CYS A 47 -0.86 40.36 -8.53
N GLY A 48 -1.64 40.17 -9.61
CA GLY A 48 -2.07 41.24 -10.50
C GLY A 48 -3.20 42.11 -9.93
N ASN A 49 -3.96 41.59 -8.96
CA ASN A 49 -5.27 42.15 -8.58
C ASN A 49 -5.32 42.72 -7.14
N GLY A 50 -4.17 42.93 -6.49
CA GLY A 50 -4.10 43.60 -5.19
C GLY A 50 -4.63 42.82 -3.96
N PHE A 51 -5.17 41.61 -4.13
CA PHE A 51 -5.56 40.74 -3.01
C PHE A 51 -4.36 39.92 -2.49
N CYS A 52 -3.45 40.58 -1.77
CA CYS A 52 -2.38 39.90 -1.04
C CYS A 52 -2.89 39.46 0.34
N LEU A 53 -2.65 38.19 0.71
CA LEU A 53 -2.79 37.71 2.09
C LEU A 53 -1.73 38.37 2.99
N ARG A 54 -1.96 39.63 3.39
CA ARG A 54 -1.19 40.30 4.44
C ARG A 54 -1.66 39.80 5.81
N GLY A 55 -1.14 38.64 6.22
CA GLY A 55 -1.32 38.10 7.58
C GLY A 55 -0.09 38.37 8.43
N GLY A 56 -0.20 39.27 9.41
CA GLY A 56 0.87 39.58 10.36
C GLY A 56 1.39 38.34 11.08
N LEU A 57 2.72 38.16 11.08
CA LEU A 57 3.42 37.06 11.75
C LEU A 57 3.40 37.25 13.27
N SER A 58 2.27 36.96 13.91
CA SER A 58 2.27 36.59 15.32
C SER A 58 2.93 35.22 15.44
N ARG A 59 4.19 35.20 15.90
CA ARG A 59 4.99 33.98 16.08
C ARG A 59 4.21 33.04 17.02
N PRO A 60 3.76 31.85 16.56
CA PRO A 60 3.00 30.96 17.43
C PRO A 60 3.91 30.50 18.59
N PRO A 61 3.34 30.32 19.81
CA PRO A 61 4.11 29.82 20.95
C PRO A 61 4.73 28.47 20.59
N LYS A 62 6.00 28.26 20.96
CA LYS A 62 6.75 27.02 20.68
C LYS A 62 5.91 25.81 21.11
N PRO A 63 5.58 24.87 20.20
CA PRO A 63 4.78 23.72 20.57
C PRO A 63 5.57 22.88 21.57
N ARG A 64 4.91 22.47 22.67
CA ARG A 64 5.45 21.45 23.58
C ARG A 64 5.65 20.16 22.77
N LEU A 65 6.88 19.64 22.75
CA LEU A 65 7.25 18.39 22.10
C LEU A 65 6.51 17.23 22.77
N GLY A 66 5.29 16.96 22.33
CA GLY A 66 4.62 15.70 22.65
C GLY A 66 5.30 14.56 21.89
N LEU A 67 5.28 13.35 22.46
CA LEU A 67 5.67 12.08 21.80
C LEU A 67 5.03 11.88 20.40
N ARG A 68 4.04 12.70 20.07
CA ARG A 68 3.34 12.80 18.80
C ARG A 68 4.18 13.31 17.63
N TYR A 69 5.32 13.95 17.90
CA TYR A 69 6.26 14.47 16.89
C TYR A 69 7.59 13.70 16.85
N LEU A 70 7.66 12.52 17.49
CA LEU A 70 8.82 11.64 17.36
C LEU A 70 8.96 11.16 15.92
N ASN A 71 10.20 11.07 15.45
CA ASN A 71 10.51 10.45 14.17
C ASN A 71 9.86 9.06 14.10
N SER A 72 9.14 8.79 13.01
CA SER A 72 8.47 7.52 12.74
C SER A 72 9.42 6.32 12.89
N ASP A 73 10.68 6.47 12.50
CA ASP A 73 11.68 5.40 12.59
C ASP A 73 12.04 5.09 14.06
N PHE A 74 12.20 6.12 14.88
CA PHE A 74 12.48 5.95 16.30
C PHE A 74 11.26 5.35 17.04
N LYS A 75 10.05 5.81 16.71
CA LYS A 75 8.82 5.23 17.26
C LYS A 75 8.69 3.76 16.90
N ASN A 76 9.01 3.38 15.66
CA ASN A 76 8.99 2.01 15.18
C ASN A 76 10.04 1.15 15.88
N ALA A 77 11.27 1.64 16.04
CA ALA A 77 12.31 0.95 16.80
C ALA A 77 11.87 0.70 18.26
N LEU A 78 11.29 1.70 18.91
CA LEU A 78 10.80 1.58 20.28
C LEU A 78 9.69 0.53 20.41
N LYS A 79 8.74 0.47 19.46
CA LYS A 79 7.70 -0.58 19.43
C LYS A 79 8.30 -1.97 19.35
N VAL A 80 9.29 -2.17 18.47
CA VAL A 80 9.95 -3.47 18.31
C VAL A 80 10.69 -3.85 19.60
N LEU A 81 11.41 -2.93 20.22
CA LEU A 81 12.12 -3.17 21.49
C LEU A 81 11.17 -3.50 22.64
N LEU A 82 10.08 -2.75 22.80
CA LEU A 82 9.08 -2.98 23.84
C LEU A 82 8.38 -4.34 23.71
N GLY A 83 8.24 -4.86 22.49
CA GLY A 83 7.78 -6.24 22.28
C GLY A 83 8.88 -7.27 22.49
N LEU A 84 10.11 -6.99 22.04
CA LEU A 84 11.20 -7.95 22.05
C LEU A 84 11.65 -8.29 23.47
N ILE A 85 11.72 -7.30 24.37
CA ILE A 85 12.15 -7.49 25.77
C ILE A 85 11.31 -8.55 26.50
N PRO A 86 9.97 -8.44 26.62
CA PRO A 86 9.17 -9.44 27.32
C PRO A 86 9.22 -10.81 26.63
N ALA A 87 9.30 -10.86 25.31
CA ALA A 87 9.44 -12.12 24.58
C ALA A 87 10.78 -12.81 24.87
N PHE A 88 11.88 -12.05 24.80
CA PHE A 88 13.23 -12.55 25.07
C PHE A 88 13.38 -13.02 26.51
N LEU A 89 12.92 -12.23 27.48
CA LEU A 89 12.93 -12.63 28.89
C LEU A 89 12.13 -13.91 29.12
N THR A 90 10.94 -14.04 28.51
CA THR A 90 10.14 -15.25 28.64
C THR A 90 10.91 -16.47 28.13
N PHE A 91 11.45 -16.42 26.92
CA PHE A 91 12.19 -17.55 26.37
C PHE A 91 13.47 -17.87 27.16
N ALA A 92 14.24 -16.85 27.53
CA ALA A 92 15.49 -17.02 28.27
C ALA A 92 15.27 -17.63 29.67
N LEU A 93 14.14 -17.32 30.32
CA LEU A 93 13.85 -17.80 31.68
C LEU A 93 13.07 -19.11 31.72
N THR A 94 12.39 -19.50 30.64
CA THR A 94 11.48 -20.67 30.65
C THR A 94 11.97 -21.85 29.82
N LYS A 95 12.98 -21.67 28.96
CA LYS A 95 13.47 -22.74 28.08
C LYS A 95 14.82 -23.25 28.51
N ASP A 96 14.88 -24.56 28.71
CA ASP A 96 16.14 -25.26 29.00
C ASP A 96 17.00 -25.47 27.75
N TRP A 97 16.41 -25.40 26.56
CA TRP A 97 17.14 -25.60 25.32
C TRP A 97 17.68 -24.29 24.76
N TRP A 98 19.02 -24.20 24.65
CA TRP A 98 19.75 -22.99 24.25
C TRP A 98 19.18 -22.32 22.99
N LEU A 99 18.76 -23.09 21.99
CA LEU A 99 18.24 -22.56 20.73
C LEU A 99 16.96 -21.75 20.97
N LEU A 100 15.99 -22.32 21.70
CA LEU A 100 14.75 -21.62 22.00
C LEU A 100 14.96 -20.54 23.06
N ALA A 101 15.89 -20.71 23.99
CA ALA A 101 16.19 -19.72 25.02
C ALA A 101 16.72 -18.40 24.43
N TYR A 102 17.69 -18.47 23.51
CA TYR A 102 18.33 -17.29 22.93
C TYR A 102 17.72 -16.86 21.59
N LEU A 103 17.26 -17.79 20.76
CA LEU A 103 16.70 -17.49 19.43
C LEU A 103 15.17 -17.57 19.38
N GLY A 104 14.49 -18.07 20.42
CA GLY A 104 13.02 -18.23 20.42
C GLY A 104 12.28 -16.92 20.15
N ALA A 105 12.69 -15.82 20.78
CA ALA A 105 12.08 -14.51 20.54
C ALA A 105 12.27 -14.04 19.08
N PHE A 106 13.45 -14.25 18.51
CA PHE A 106 13.74 -13.89 17.12
C PHE A 106 12.97 -14.77 16.13
N ILE A 107 12.81 -16.06 16.42
CA ILE A 107 11.97 -16.98 15.62
C ILE A 107 10.52 -16.50 15.66
N TRP A 108 10.00 -16.20 16.86
CA TRP A 108 8.63 -15.74 17.05
C TRP A 108 8.34 -14.43 16.30
N PHE A 109 9.27 -13.47 16.39
CA PHE A 109 9.22 -12.22 15.63
C PHE A 109 9.37 -12.45 14.13
N GLY A 110 10.28 -13.35 13.73
CA GLY A 110 10.53 -13.73 12.35
C GLY A 110 9.28 -14.26 11.67
N ILE A 111 8.54 -15.16 12.31
CA ILE A 111 7.28 -15.70 11.77
C ILE A 111 6.30 -14.56 11.46
N THR A 112 6.11 -13.63 12.40
CA THR A 112 5.18 -12.51 12.21
C THR A 112 5.70 -11.47 11.20
N GLY A 113 6.99 -11.15 11.23
CA GLY A 113 7.61 -10.19 10.32
C GLY A 113 7.56 -10.69 8.88
N VAL A 114 7.98 -11.94 8.64
CA VAL A 114 7.91 -12.59 7.33
C VAL A 114 6.47 -12.65 6.83
N ARG A 115 5.51 -13.01 7.68
CA ARG A 115 4.09 -13.01 7.34
C ARG A 115 3.60 -11.64 6.87
N ASN A 116 3.92 -10.56 7.60
CA ASN A 116 3.49 -9.21 7.23
C ASN A 116 4.11 -8.74 5.91
N VAL A 117 5.37 -9.09 5.66
CA VAL A 117 6.06 -8.80 4.40
C VAL A 117 5.43 -9.56 3.24
N ILE A 118 5.23 -10.87 3.38
CA ILE A 118 4.60 -11.72 2.36
C ILE A 118 3.19 -11.22 2.03
N GLN A 119 2.38 -10.94 3.06
CA GLN A 119 1.05 -10.35 2.92
C GLN A 119 1.07 -9.07 2.09
N SER A 120 1.95 -8.12 2.46
CA SER A 120 2.04 -6.82 1.79
C SER A 120 2.45 -6.96 0.32
N VAL A 121 3.45 -7.81 0.05
CA VAL A 121 3.97 -8.05 -1.31
C VAL A 121 2.94 -8.76 -2.18
N LEU A 122 2.27 -9.80 -1.66
CA LEU A 122 1.22 -10.51 -2.40
C LEU A 122 -0.02 -9.63 -2.62
N GLY A 123 -0.38 -8.81 -1.63
CA GLY A 123 -1.45 -7.82 -1.74
C GLY A 123 -1.17 -6.77 -2.81
N GLY A 124 0.07 -6.28 -2.89
CA GLY A 124 0.47 -5.17 -3.76
C GLY A 124 0.66 -5.49 -5.24
N GLY A 125 0.83 -6.76 -5.61
CA GLY A 125 1.19 -7.09 -6.99
C GLY A 125 1.83 -8.47 -7.17
N GLY A 126 2.38 -9.02 -6.09
CA GLY A 126 3.30 -10.14 -6.15
C GLY A 126 4.71 -9.71 -6.57
N ILE A 127 5.55 -10.68 -6.88
CA ILE A 127 6.94 -10.49 -7.35
C ILE A 127 6.99 -10.01 -8.82
N GLY A 128 5.84 -10.04 -9.51
CA GLY A 128 5.67 -9.46 -10.85
C GLY A 128 5.85 -7.94 -10.80
N ARG A 129 7.08 -7.49 -11.10
CA ARG A 129 7.56 -6.11 -11.02
C ARG A 129 6.62 -5.12 -11.74
N SER A 130 5.98 -4.20 -11.00
CA SER A 130 5.83 -2.85 -11.54
C SER A 130 7.22 -2.23 -11.56
N SER A 131 7.55 -1.45 -12.60
CA SER A 131 8.96 -1.17 -12.96
C SER A 131 9.77 -0.47 -11.86
N LEU A 132 9.13 0.16 -10.87
CA LEU A 132 9.79 1.03 -9.90
C LEU A 132 9.48 0.74 -8.42
N LEU A 133 8.38 0.06 -8.10
CA LEU A 133 8.08 -0.29 -6.71
C LEU A 133 8.98 -1.43 -6.27
N ARG A 134 9.80 -1.17 -5.25
CA ARG A 134 10.55 -2.24 -4.58
C ARG A 134 9.61 -2.94 -3.61
N TRP A 135 9.90 -4.20 -3.29
CA TRP A 135 9.10 -4.97 -2.34
C TRP A 135 8.90 -4.24 -1.01
N LYS A 136 9.92 -3.51 -0.55
CA LYS A 136 9.90 -2.70 0.67
C LYS A 136 8.89 -1.55 0.64
N ASP A 137 8.51 -1.09 -0.54
CA ASP A 137 7.57 0.02 -0.73
C ASP A 137 6.11 -0.46 -0.62
N TYR A 138 5.87 -1.76 -0.79
CA TYR A 138 4.57 -2.38 -0.45
C TYR A 138 4.40 -2.56 1.06
N VAL A 139 5.49 -2.63 1.82
CA VAL A 139 5.46 -2.93 3.26
C VAL A 139 5.16 -1.67 4.05
N SER A 140 4.05 -1.68 4.77
CA SER A 140 3.76 -0.65 5.77
C SER A 140 4.57 -0.94 7.05
N TRP A 141 5.73 -0.29 7.18
CA TRP A 141 6.65 -0.48 8.30
C TRP A 141 6.03 -0.15 9.66
N ASP A 142 5.15 0.86 9.74
CA ASP A 142 4.43 1.19 10.97
C ASP A 142 3.46 0.06 11.38
N ARG A 143 2.70 -0.51 10.43
CA ARG A 143 1.82 -1.67 10.67
C ARG A 143 2.62 -2.91 11.09
N LEU A 144 3.78 -3.13 10.47
CA LEU A 144 4.67 -4.23 10.82
C LEU A 144 5.22 -4.08 12.24
N CYS A 145 5.68 -2.89 12.63
CA CYS A 145 6.20 -2.64 13.98
C CYS A 145 5.11 -2.73 15.05
N ASP A 146 3.89 -2.29 14.77
CA ASP A 146 2.73 -2.54 15.63
C ASP A 146 2.49 -4.04 15.81
N SER A 147 2.50 -4.81 14.72
CA SER A 147 2.28 -6.26 14.76
C SER A 147 3.36 -6.97 15.59
N LEU A 148 4.62 -6.54 15.48
CA LEU A 148 5.74 -7.06 16.27
C LEU A 148 5.64 -6.71 17.75
N LEU A 149 5.19 -5.50 18.10
CA LEU A 149 4.95 -5.09 19.49
C LEU A 149 3.99 -6.05 20.20
N TYR A 150 2.78 -6.24 19.64
CA TYR A 150 1.78 -7.14 20.23
C TYR A 150 2.22 -8.61 20.15
N THR A 151 2.94 -9.00 19.11
CA THR A 151 3.52 -10.34 19.02
C THR A 151 4.53 -10.61 20.13
N GLY A 152 5.27 -9.60 20.58
CA GLY A 152 6.16 -9.74 21.74
C GLY A 152 5.41 -10.03 23.04
N PHE A 153 4.33 -9.32 23.30
CA PHE A 153 3.48 -9.55 24.47
C PHE A 153 2.71 -10.88 24.42
N SER A 154 2.52 -11.46 23.24
CA SER A 154 1.86 -12.77 23.13
C SER A 154 2.72 -13.92 23.67
N VAL A 155 4.05 -13.76 23.76
CA VAL A 155 4.95 -14.84 24.20
C VAL A 155 4.73 -15.22 25.68
N PRO A 156 4.79 -14.30 26.66
CA PRO A 156 4.46 -14.62 28.05
C PRO A 156 3.07 -15.26 28.22
N LEU A 157 2.10 -14.78 27.44
CA LEU A 157 0.73 -15.29 27.49
C LEU A 157 0.62 -16.71 26.94
N LEU A 158 1.12 -16.96 25.73
CA LEU A 158 0.86 -18.21 25.03
C LEU A 158 1.83 -19.31 25.43
N ASP A 159 3.12 -19.02 25.51
CA ASP A 159 4.13 -20.04 25.75
C ASP A 159 4.33 -20.33 27.24
N TRP A 160 4.36 -19.31 28.10
CA TRP A 160 4.49 -19.52 29.54
C TRP A 160 3.14 -19.79 30.21
N LEU A 161 2.20 -18.84 30.18
CA LEU A 161 0.95 -18.97 30.94
C LEU A 161 0.04 -20.08 30.41
N VAL A 162 -0.31 -20.07 29.12
CA VAL A 162 -1.27 -21.03 28.56
C VAL A 162 -0.64 -22.41 28.38
N LYS A 163 0.50 -22.51 27.68
CA LYS A 163 1.10 -23.82 27.41
C LYS A 163 1.72 -24.45 28.66
N THR A 164 2.59 -23.74 29.37
CA THR A 164 3.41 -24.33 30.43
C THR A 164 2.65 -24.40 31.76
N VAL A 165 2.07 -23.29 32.22
CA VAL A 165 1.39 -23.26 33.52
C VAL A 165 0.03 -23.94 33.47
N LEU A 166 -0.83 -23.54 32.53
CA LEU A 166 -2.21 -24.03 32.49
C LEU A 166 -2.32 -25.44 31.93
N LEU A 167 -1.81 -25.68 30.72
CA LEU A 167 -1.99 -26.96 30.02
C LEU A 167 -1.07 -28.05 30.57
N ASP A 168 0.24 -27.81 30.58
CA ASP A 168 1.24 -28.82 30.99
C ASP A 168 1.14 -29.11 32.50
N HIS A 169 1.44 -28.12 33.35
CA HIS A 169 1.46 -28.33 34.81
C HIS A 169 0.06 -28.42 35.45
N GLY A 170 -0.93 -27.69 34.93
CA GLY A 170 -2.28 -27.65 35.50
C GLY A 170 -3.15 -28.85 35.11
N PHE A 171 -3.17 -29.20 33.83
CA PHE A 171 -4.07 -30.23 33.29
C PHE A 171 -3.36 -31.46 32.71
N GLY A 172 -2.02 -31.52 32.69
CA GLY A 172 -1.27 -32.63 32.07
C GLY A 172 -1.48 -32.75 30.56
N VAL A 173 -1.91 -31.67 29.90
CA VAL A 173 -2.16 -31.61 28.47
C VAL A 173 -0.87 -31.24 27.74
N THR A 174 -0.31 -32.20 27.04
CA THR A 174 0.93 -32.09 26.26
C THR A 174 0.69 -32.53 24.81
N VAL A 175 1.70 -32.36 23.96
CA VAL A 175 1.68 -32.85 22.58
C VAL A 175 1.52 -34.37 22.53
N SER A 176 1.96 -35.09 23.56
CA SER A 176 1.87 -36.55 23.63
C SER A 176 0.55 -37.04 24.23
N SER A 177 -0.04 -36.32 25.19
CA SER A 177 -1.28 -36.74 25.84
C SER A 177 -2.53 -36.37 25.04
N ALA A 178 -2.65 -35.12 24.63
CA ALA A 178 -3.83 -34.61 23.93
C ALA A 178 -3.46 -33.45 22.97
N PRO A 179 -2.80 -33.73 21.83
CA PRO A 179 -2.31 -32.70 20.92
C PRO A 179 -3.43 -31.82 20.35
N LEU A 180 -4.60 -32.40 20.04
CA LEU A 180 -5.74 -31.63 19.55
C LEU A 180 -6.22 -30.62 20.59
N THR A 181 -6.35 -31.03 21.85
CA THR A 181 -6.74 -30.16 22.97
C THR A 181 -5.72 -29.05 23.19
N LEU A 182 -4.42 -29.39 23.19
CA LEU A 182 -3.33 -28.43 23.32
C LEU A 182 -3.44 -27.34 22.25
N TYR A 183 -3.52 -27.73 20.98
CA TYR A 183 -3.57 -26.78 19.87
C TYR A 183 -4.89 -26.01 19.81
N ALA A 184 -6.01 -26.61 20.23
CA ALA A 184 -7.30 -25.93 20.33
C ALA A 184 -7.30 -24.81 21.37
N VAL A 185 -6.83 -25.09 22.60
CA VAL A 185 -6.77 -24.10 23.68
C VAL A 185 -5.78 -22.99 23.35
N MET A 186 -4.61 -23.33 22.78
CA MET A 186 -3.64 -22.32 22.35
C MET A 186 -4.17 -21.44 21.21
N ALA A 187 -4.85 -22.02 20.21
CA ALA A 187 -5.47 -21.26 19.15
C ALA A 187 -6.55 -20.32 19.68
N LEU A 188 -7.40 -20.80 20.61
CA LEU A 188 -8.43 -19.98 21.25
C LEU A 188 -7.82 -18.82 22.04
N ALA A 189 -6.81 -19.08 22.87
CA ALA A 189 -6.12 -18.04 23.64
C ALA A 189 -5.49 -16.99 22.73
N ASN A 190 -4.85 -17.41 21.63
CA ASN A 190 -4.28 -16.49 20.64
C ASN A 190 -5.39 -15.67 19.93
N GLY A 191 -6.50 -16.31 19.58
CA GLY A 191 -7.67 -15.67 18.97
C GLY A 191 -8.30 -14.58 19.84
N LEU A 192 -8.47 -14.87 21.13
CA LEU A 192 -8.94 -13.91 22.12
C LEU A 192 -7.94 -12.78 22.28
N TYR A 193 -6.65 -13.08 22.45
CA TYR A 193 -5.58 -12.09 22.55
C TYR A 193 -5.57 -11.12 21.36
N ILE A 194 -5.70 -11.66 20.15
CA ILE A 194 -5.68 -10.87 18.92
C ILE A 194 -6.94 -10.02 18.79
N SER A 195 -8.10 -10.60 19.06
CA SER A 195 -9.36 -9.86 19.07
C SER A 195 -9.35 -8.71 20.09
N SER A 196 -8.82 -8.95 21.29
CA SER A 196 -8.73 -7.95 22.35
C SER A 196 -7.85 -6.77 21.96
N HIS A 197 -6.62 -7.00 21.49
CA HIS A 197 -5.76 -5.87 21.13
C HIS A 197 -6.19 -5.18 19.83
N ASN A 198 -6.87 -5.87 18.91
CA ASN A 198 -7.46 -5.23 17.74
C ASN A 198 -8.62 -4.30 18.09
N LEU A 199 -9.42 -4.67 19.11
CA LEU A 199 -10.44 -3.79 19.67
C LEU A 199 -9.80 -2.56 20.31
N LEU A 200 -8.70 -2.72 21.06
CA LEU A 200 -7.93 -1.60 21.63
C LEU A 200 -7.34 -0.68 20.55
N ARG A 201 -6.98 -1.22 19.38
CA ARG A 201 -6.48 -0.47 18.22
C ARG A 201 -7.58 0.27 17.44
N GLY A 202 -8.86 0.01 17.73
CA GLY A 202 -9.99 0.62 17.04
C GLY A 202 -10.25 0.07 15.63
N LEU A 203 -9.89 -1.19 15.36
CA LEU A 203 -10.19 -1.84 14.08
C LEU A 203 -11.71 -2.08 13.91
N PRO A 204 -12.22 -2.13 12.65
CA PRO A 204 -13.62 -2.46 12.38
C PRO A 204 -14.02 -3.79 13.03
N LYS A 205 -15.27 -3.88 13.51
CA LYS A 205 -15.77 -5.06 14.22
C LYS A 205 -15.67 -6.32 13.36
N GLU A 206 -15.85 -6.18 12.06
CA GLU A 206 -15.74 -7.25 11.06
C GLU A 206 -14.33 -7.83 11.03
N ALA A 207 -13.29 -6.98 11.13
CA ALA A 207 -11.90 -7.40 11.19
C ALA A 207 -11.56 -8.10 12.52
N VAL A 208 -12.11 -7.60 13.63
CA VAL A 208 -11.95 -8.23 14.96
C VAL A 208 -12.56 -9.63 14.96
N VAL A 209 -13.80 -9.79 14.48
CA VAL A 209 -14.50 -11.07 14.40
C VAL A 209 -13.79 -12.02 13.43
N GLY A 210 -13.38 -11.54 12.24
CA GLY A 210 -12.62 -12.35 11.28
C GLY A 210 -11.30 -12.90 11.86
N ASN A 211 -10.62 -12.12 12.69
CA ASN A 211 -9.40 -12.55 13.37
C ASN A 211 -9.65 -13.61 14.45
N LEU A 212 -10.83 -13.62 15.07
CA LEU A 212 -11.22 -14.69 16.00
C LEU A 212 -11.47 -16.00 15.23
N PHE A 213 -12.23 -15.95 14.12
CA PHE A 213 -12.51 -17.12 13.26
C PHE A 213 -11.25 -17.77 12.69
N ARG A 214 -10.20 -16.97 12.41
CA ARG A 214 -8.88 -17.48 12.00
C ARG A 214 -8.35 -18.58 12.93
N SER A 215 -8.63 -18.47 14.23
CA SER A 215 -8.16 -19.41 15.24
C SER A 215 -8.69 -20.82 15.00
N ILE A 216 -9.94 -20.95 14.55
CA ILE A 216 -10.58 -22.23 14.22
C ILE A 216 -9.82 -22.92 13.08
N LEU A 217 -9.49 -22.17 12.01
CA LEU A 217 -8.74 -22.70 10.87
C LEU A 217 -7.28 -23.04 11.22
N SER A 218 -6.71 -22.40 12.25
CA SER A 218 -5.34 -22.66 12.66
C SER A 218 -5.16 -23.96 13.45
N ILE A 219 -6.22 -24.51 14.06
CA ILE A 219 -6.17 -25.76 14.82
C ILE A 219 -5.79 -26.96 13.93
N PRO A 220 -6.54 -27.29 12.86
CA PRO A 220 -6.19 -28.42 12.00
C PRO A 220 -4.82 -28.22 11.34
N LEU A 221 -4.45 -26.98 11.03
CA LEU A 221 -3.15 -26.66 10.45
C LEU A 221 -2.00 -26.88 11.45
N ALA A 222 -2.18 -26.53 12.72
CA ALA A 222 -1.18 -26.77 13.77
C ALA A 222 -0.98 -28.27 14.03
N VAL A 223 -2.06 -29.05 14.06
CA VAL A 223 -1.99 -30.51 14.17
C VAL A 223 -1.25 -31.11 12.97
N ALA A 224 -1.55 -30.64 11.75
CA ALA A 224 -0.87 -31.08 10.54
C ALA A 224 0.63 -30.73 10.56
N PHE A 225 1.00 -29.51 10.94
CA PHE A 225 2.41 -29.10 11.08
C PHE A 225 3.14 -29.92 12.15
N ASN A 226 2.50 -30.21 13.27
CA ASN A 226 3.06 -31.08 14.31
C ASN A 226 3.32 -32.49 13.77
N ALA A 227 2.36 -33.07 13.05
CA ALA A 227 2.50 -34.40 12.45
C ALA A 227 3.60 -34.46 11.38
N LEU A 228 3.69 -33.43 10.53
CA LEU A 228 4.76 -33.30 9.54
C LEU A 228 6.14 -33.19 10.21
N ALA A 229 6.26 -32.36 11.25
CA ALA A 229 7.49 -32.23 12.01
C ALA A 229 7.87 -33.55 12.69
N ALA A 230 6.91 -34.28 13.26
CA ALA A 230 7.13 -35.60 13.84
C ALA A 230 7.69 -36.60 12.82
N GLY A 231 7.08 -36.65 11.63
CA GLY A 231 7.51 -37.54 10.54
C GLY A 231 8.91 -37.22 10.03
N LEU A 232 9.25 -35.93 9.89
CA LEU A 232 10.60 -35.51 9.51
C LEU A 232 11.63 -35.88 10.57
N LEU A 233 11.35 -35.61 11.85
CA LEU A 233 12.23 -35.97 12.95
C LEU A 233 12.45 -37.50 13.05
N ALA A 234 11.39 -38.28 12.81
CA ALA A 234 11.49 -39.74 12.74
C ALA A 234 12.36 -40.20 11.57
N ALA A 235 12.21 -39.58 10.39
CA ALA A 235 13.03 -39.91 9.21
C ALA A 235 14.52 -39.60 9.41
N PHE A 236 14.85 -38.59 10.24
CA PHE A 236 16.23 -38.28 10.64
C PHE A 236 16.73 -39.08 11.86
N GLY A 237 15.93 -40.02 12.38
CA GLY A 237 16.33 -40.88 13.50
C GLY A 237 16.43 -40.16 14.84
N VAL A 238 15.73 -39.03 15.02
CA VAL A 238 15.76 -38.28 16.28
C VAL A 238 15.02 -39.05 17.37
N ALA A 239 15.70 -39.32 18.49
CA ALA A 239 15.07 -39.90 19.68
C ALA A 239 14.22 -38.88 20.43
N ALA A 240 13.23 -39.35 21.20
CA ALA A 240 12.36 -38.50 22.03
C ALA A 240 11.68 -37.34 21.27
N ILE A 241 11.12 -37.64 20.09
CA ILE A 241 10.44 -36.69 19.20
C ILE A 241 9.36 -35.90 19.95
N SER A 242 8.60 -36.56 20.81
CA SER A 242 7.58 -35.96 21.68
C SER A 242 8.10 -34.78 22.50
N ASP A 243 9.27 -34.91 23.13
CA ASP A 243 9.84 -33.88 23.99
C ASP A 243 10.31 -32.68 23.17
N VAL A 244 10.86 -32.95 21.99
CA VAL A 244 11.23 -31.90 21.03
C VAL A 244 9.97 -31.15 20.58
N LEU A 245 8.92 -31.86 20.15
CA LEU A 245 7.67 -31.24 19.70
C LEU A 245 6.98 -30.45 20.81
N GLN A 246 6.98 -30.94 22.06
CA GLN A 246 6.43 -30.21 23.21
C GLN A 246 7.14 -28.85 23.42
N LYS A 247 8.47 -28.81 23.26
CA LYS A 247 9.25 -27.56 23.32
C LYS A 247 8.84 -26.58 22.22
N TRP A 248 8.57 -27.09 21.01
CA TRP A 248 8.16 -26.30 19.84
C TRP A 248 6.66 -26.03 19.72
N ALA A 249 5.80 -26.63 20.55
CA ALA A 249 4.36 -26.62 20.35
C ALA A 249 3.78 -25.20 20.22
N ALA A 250 4.20 -24.27 21.08
CA ALA A 250 3.81 -22.86 21.00
C ALA A 250 4.20 -22.21 19.67
N VAL A 251 5.41 -22.49 19.18
CA VAL A 251 5.93 -21.97 17.91
C VAL A 251 5.18 -22.58 16.73
N ILE A 252 4.87 -23.88 16.76
CA ILE A 252 4.08 -24.57 15.72
C ILE A 252 2.69 -23.96 15.62
N SER A 253 2.02 -23.76 16.76
CA SER A 253 0.71 -23.11 16.80
C SER A 253 0.74 -21.66 16.32
N LYS A 254 1.77 -20.90 16.71
CA LYS A 254 1.98 -19.53 16.23
C LYS A 254 2.15 -19.51 14.71
N LEU A 255 3.01 -20.36 14.17
CA LEU A 255 3.24 -20.50 12.73
C LEU A 255 1.95 -20.85 11.98
N ALA A 256 1.20 -21.85 12.45
CA ALA A 256 -0.08 -22.20 11.85
C ALA A 256 -1.05 -21.02 11.83
N SER A 257 -1.15 -20.31 12.95
CA SER A 257 -2.01 -19.13 13.08
C SER A 257 -1.59 -18.02 12.09
N ASP A 258 -0.30 -17.70 12.00
CA ASP A 258 0.22 -16.67 11.09
C ASP A 258 0.09 -17.07 9.61
N CYS A 259 0.22 -18.35 9.26
CA CYS A 259 -0.04 -18.83 7.90
C CYS A 259 -1.48 -18.56 7.46
N VAL A 260 -2.47 -18.94 8.29
CA VAL A 260 -3.89 -18.63 8.00
C VAL A 260 -4.09 -17.11 7.90
N ALA A 261 -3.45 -16.35 8.79
CA ALA A 261 -3.52 -14.89 8.79
C ALA A 261 -2.94 -14.28 7.52
N GLY A 262 -1.82 -14.80 7.01
CA GLY A 262 -1.17 -14.33 5.79
C GLY A 262 -2.06 -14.55 4.56
N VAL A 263 -2.82 -15.65 4.53
CA VAL A 263 -3.79 -15.91 3.47
C VAL A 263 -4.97 -14.95 3.56
N ILE A 264 -5.65 -14.89 4.72
CA ILE A 264 -6.87 -14.09 4.88
C ILE A 264 -6.58 -12.59 4.70
N GLU A 265 -5.59 -12.04 5.40
CA GLU A 265 -5.27 -10.62 5.27
C GLU A 265 -4.61 -10.30 3.93
N GLY A 266 -3.83 -11.22 3.34
CA GLY A 266 -3.26 -11.02 2.00
C GLY A 266 -4.34 -10.92 0.92
N LEU A 267 -5.40 -11.71 1.02
CA LEU A 267 -6.57 -11.60 0.13
C LEU A 267 -7.35 -10.30 0.38
N ALA A 268 -7.51 -9.88 1.63
CA ALA A 268 -8.18 -8.63 1.98
C ALA A 268 -7.41 -7.40 1.47
N ASP A 269 -6.09 -7.34 1.70
CA ASP A 269 -5.22 -6.27 1.21
C ASP A 269 -5.20 -6.24 -0.33
N ARG A 270 -5.17 -7.41 -0.99
CA ARG A 270 -5.31 -7.51 -2.44
C ARG A 270 -6.65 -6.90 -2.92
N ALA A 271 -7.75 -7.28 -2.29
CA ALA A 271 -9.08 -6.78 -2.66
C ALA A 271 -9.18 -5.26 -2.45
N HIS A 272 -8.63 -4.75 -1.34
CA HIS A 272 -8.55 -3.32 -1.06
C HIS A 272 -7.75 -2.58 -2.13
N ASN A 273 -6.54 -3.05 -2.47
CA ASN A 273 -5.71 -2.46 -3.52
C ASN A 273 -6.43 -2.44 -4.88
N ILE A 274 -7.12 -3.53 -5.24
CA ILE A 274 -7.90 -3.59 -6.49
C ILE A 274 -9.02 -2.54 -6.48
N ARG A 275 -9.81 -2.44 -5.39
CA ARG A 275 -10.88 -1.45 -5.29
C ARG A 275 -10.37 -0.01 -5.39
N MET A 276 -9.27 0.29 -4.68
CA MET A 276 -8.64 1.61 -4.71
C MET A 276 -8.17 1.96 -6.12
N ARG A 277 -7.53 1.01 -6.82
CA ARG A 277 -7.12 1.22 -8.22
C ARG A 277 -8.29 1.38 -9.17
N ASP A 278 -9.37 0.62 -8.98
CA ASP A 278 -10.56 0.76 -9.82
C ASP A 278 -11.19 2.16 -9.64
N TRP A 279 -11.21 2.69 -8.41
CA TRP A 279 -11.69 4.06 -8.14
C TRP A 279 -10.78 5.13 -8.76
N ASP A 280 -9.46 5.03 -8.57
CA ASP A 280 -8.48 5.97 -9.13
C ASP A 280 -8.55 6.00 -10.67
N TYR A 281 -8.57 4.84 -11.33
CA TYR A 281 -8.68 4.79 -12.79
C TYR A 281 -10.03 5.25 -13.29
N ARG A 282 -11.14 4.97 -12.60
CA ARG A 282 -12.45 5.47 -13.00
C ARG A 282 -12.48 7.00 -13.01
N GLY A 283 -12.10 7.63 -11.91
CA GLY A 283 -12.06 9.10 -11.83
C GLY A 283 -11.10 9.71 -12.84
N LYS A 284 -9.97 9.03 -13.12
CA LYS A 284 -9.00 9.55 -14.08
C LYS A 284 -9.40 9.38 -15.54
N LEU A 285 -10.04 8.27 -15.88
CA LEU A 285 -10.58 8.06 -17.22
C LEU A 285 -11.75 8.99 -17.50
N GLU A 286 -12.60 9.29 -16.51
CA GLU A 286 -13.64 10.32 -16.63
C GLU A 286 -13.04 11.69 -16.97
N GLN A 287 -11.91 12.08 -16.35
CA GLN A 287 -11.21 13.32 -16.70
C GLN A 287 -10.61 13.29 -18.11
N VAL A 288 -10.03 12.16 -18.54
CA VAL A 288 -9.47 12.01 -19.89
C VAL A 288 -10.54 12.15 -20.96
N PHE A 289 -11.67 11.46 -20.81
CA PHE A 289 -12.76 11.52 -21.78
C PHE A 289 -13.49 12.86 -21.73
N GLY A 290 -13.65 13.48 -20.56
CA GLY A 290 -14.16 14.85 -20.47
C GLY A 290 -13.26 15.88 -21.17
N ALA A 291 -11.93 15.72 -21.09
CA ALA A 291 -10.99 16.58 -21.83
C ALA A 291 -11.04 16.34 -23.35
N TRP A 292 -11.37 15.11 -23.77
CA TRP A 292 -11.62 14.78 -25.17
C TRP A 292 -12.88 15.48 -25.70
N GLU A 293 -13.99 15.38 -24.98
CA GLU A 293 -15.24 16.07 -25.32
C GLU A 293 -15.05 17.60 -25.39
N GLN A 294 -14.27 18.19 -24.47
CA GLN A 294 -13.92 19.62 -24.51
C GLN A 294 -13.12 20.00 -25.76
N LEU A 295 -12.23 19.12 -26.22
CA LEU A 295 -11.47 19.34 -27.44
C LEU A 295 -12.37 19.31 -28.68
N GLU A 296 -13.34 18.38 -28.74
CA GLU A 296 -14.33 18.31 -29.81
C GLU A 296 -15.23 19.56 -29.83
N MET A 297 -15.63 20.07 -28.65
CA MET A 297 -16.39 21.31 -28.54
C MET A 297 -15.59 22.54 -28.99
N LEU A 298 -14.28 22.58 -28.72
CA LEU A 298 -13.42 23.70 -29.10
C LEU A 298 -13.13 23.72 -30.61
N TYR A 299 -13.06 22.56 -31.25
CA TYR A 299 -12.84 22.44 -32.69
C TYR A 299 -13.92 21.59 -33.40
N PRO A 300 -15.17 22.08 -33.53
CA PRO A 300 -16.28 21.30 -34.08
C PRO A 300 -16.10 20.84 -35.54
N GLN A 301 -15.21 21.53 -36.28
CA GLN A 301 -14.97 21.29 -37.71
C GLN A 301 -13.81 20.31 -37.96
N GLN A 302 -13.14 19.82 -36.90
CA GLN A 302 -11.98 18.95 -37.00
C GLN A 302 -12.18 17.69 -36.15
N ASP A 303 -11.65 16.56 -36.61
CA ASP A 303 -11.65 15.33 -35.82
C ASP A 303 -10.65 15.46 -34.66
N ALA A 304 -11.11 15.34 -33.41
CA ALA A 304 -10.26 15.41 -32.23
C ALA A 304 -9.11 14.39 -32.26
N GLY A 305 -9.33 13.24 -32.89
CA GLY A 305 -8.29 12.24 -33.11
C GLY A 305 -7.20 12.70 -34.07
N GLN A 306 -7.54 13.43 -35.13
CA GLN A 306 -6.56 14.03 -36.04
C GLN A 306 -5.75 15.14 -35.36
N ILE A 307 -6.41 15.98 -34.55
CA ILE A 307 -5.73 17.03 -33.77
C ILE A 307 -4.66 16.41 -32.84
N LEU A 308 -5.02 15.34 -32.12
CA LEU A 308 -4.10 14.69 -31.17
C LEU A 308 -3.07 13.76 -31.80
N GLN A 309 -3.09 13.54 -33.12
CA GLN A 309 -1.97 12.87 -33.82
C GLN A 309 -0.70 13.72 -33.81
N SER A 310 -0.83 15.04 -33.71
CA SER A 310 0.27 15.99 -33.56
C SER A 310 0.26 16.62 -32.16
N PRO A 311 0.51 15.83 -31.10
CA PRO A 311 0.22 16.22 -29.71
C PRO A 311 0.94 17.52 -29.31
N CYS A 312 2.18 17.72 -29.71
CA CYS A 312 2.95 18.89 -29.26
C CYS A 312 2.59 20.19 -29.98
N THR A 313 2.02 20.09 -31.18
CA THR A 313 1.42 21.25 -31.86
C THR A 313 0.09 21.59 -31.20
N CYS A 314 -0.77 20.59 -31.00
CA CYS A 314 -2.03 20.75 -30.29
C CYS A 314 -1.85 21.36 -28.89
N MET A 315 -0.90 20.87 -28.08
CA MET A 315 -0.66 21.42 -26.74
C MET A 315 -0.24 22.90 -26.79
N ARG A 316 0.56 23.30 -27.79
CA ARG A 316 0.94 24.71 -27.95
C ARG A 316 -0.25 25.58 -28.35
N GLU A 317 -1.11 25.10 -29.24
CA GLU A 317 -2.30 25.84 -29.66
C GLU A 317 -3.26 26.01 -28.48
N LEU A 318 -3.55 24.94 -27.76
CA LEU A 318 -4.39 24.97 -26.56
C LEU A 318 -3.85 25.87 -25.45
N GLU A 319 -2.52 25.95 -25.28
CA GLU A 319 -1.89 26.85 -24.32
C GLU A 319 -2.01 28.32 -24.76
N ARG A 320 -1.91 28.61 -26.06
CA ARG A 320 -2.11 29.97 -26.61
C ARG A 320 -3.56 30.44 -26.45
N ASP A 321 -4.50 29.51 -26.57
CA ASP A 321 -5.93 29.79 -26.41
C ASP A 321 -6.33 30.01 -24.93
N ALA A 322 -5.38 29.90 -23.99
CA ALA A 322 -5.57 30.07 -22.53
C ALA A 322 -6.74 29.25 -21.96
N SER A 323 -7.12 28.17 -22.64
CA SER A 323 -8.24 27.30 -22.27
C SER A 323 -7.97 26.50 -20.99
N GLY A 324 -6.71 26.41 -20.56
CA GLY A 324 -6.26 25.50 -19.50
C GLY A 324 -6.31 24.02 -19.90
N LEU A 325 -6.80 23.69 -21.10
CA LEU A 325 -7.02 22.32 -21.56
C LEU A 325 -5.70 21.59 -21.80
N ALA A 326 -4.67 22.27 -22.30
CA ALA A 326 -3.32 21.72 -22.44
C ALA A 326 -2.78 21.19 -21.09
N ARG A 327 -2.92 21.98 -20.03
CA ARG A 327 -2.54 21.59 -18.67
C ARG A 327 -3.34 20.37 -18.20
N VAL A 328 -4.64 20.30 -18.50
CA VAL A 328 -5.49 19.13 -18.17
C VAL A 328 -4.97 17.87 -18.84
N TYR A 329 -4.66 17.90 -20.14
CA TYR A 329 -4.10 16.76 -20.86
C TYR A 329 -2.75 16.31 -20.28
N ILE A 330 -1.83 17.26 -20.05
CA ILE A 330 -0.50 16.97 -19.51
C ILE A 330 -0.60 16.35 -18.12
N VAL A 331 -1.39 16.94 -17.20
CA VAL A 331 -1.57 16.42 -15.84
C VAL A 331 -2.18 15.03 -15.88
N ASN A 332 -3.20 14.81 -16.72
CA ASN A 332 -3.83 13.50 -16.84
C ASN A 332 -2.84 12.42 -17.29
N ALA A 333 -2.01 12.72 -18.29
CA ALA A 333 -1.03 11.76 -18.78
C ALA A 333 0.10 11.52 -17.75
N LEU A 334 0.56 12.55 -17.04
CA LEU A 334 1.55 12.42 -15.96
C LEU A 334 1.03 11.59 -14.78
N ASP A 335 -0.22 11.78 -14.38
CA ASP A 335 -0.86 11.01 -13.32
C ASP A 335 -1.02 9.53 -13.72
N LEU A 336 -1.39 9.24 -14.97
CA LEU A 336 -1.51 7.87 -15.48
C LEU A 336 -0.14 7.19 -15.60
N LEU A 337 0.90 7.94 -16.00
CA LEU A 337 2.30 7.50 -15.91
C LEU A 337 2.67 7.15 -14.46
N TYR A 338 2.33 8.03 -13.51
CA TYR A 338 2.58 7.81 -12.09
C TYR A 338 1.84 6.58 -11.57
N PHE A 339 0.57 6.39 -11.93
CA PHE A 339 -0.21 5.21 -11.57
C PHE A 339 0.47 3.93 -12.10
N TRP A 340 0.82 3.92 -13.38
CA TRP A 340 1.44 2.76 -14.02
C TRP A 340 2.76 2.34 -13.37
N MET A 341 3.55 3.31 -12.89
CA MET A 341 4.88 3.07 -12.33
C MET A 341 4.86 2.79 -10.82
N TYR A 342 4.10 3.58 -10.04
CA TYR A 342 4.17 3.62 -8.58
C TYR A 342 2.95 3.10 -7.84
N GLN A 343 1.83 2.82 -8.50
CA GLN A 343 0.63 2.38 -7.80
C GLN A 343 0.49 0.84 -7.82
N PRO A 344 0.27 0.19 -6.66
CA PRO A 344 0.05 -1.25 -6.57
C PRO A 344 -1.10 -1.68 -7.46
N ARG A 345 -0.98 -2.80 -8.20
CA ARG A 345 -2.02 -3.34 -9.10
C ARG A 345 -2.50 -2.41 -10.25
N ALA A 346 -1.89 -1.25 -10.47
CA ALA A 346 -2.36 -0.28 -11.46
C ALA A 346 -2.39 -0.82 -12.90
N ARG A 347 -1.33 -1.55 -13.30
CA ARG A 347 -1.27 -2.20 -14.63
C ARG A 347 -2.45 -3.15 -14.86
N SER A 348 -2.75 -3.99 -13.86
CA SER A 348 -3.87 -4.94 -13.94
C SER A 348 -5.22 -4.24 -14.02
N ALA A 349 -5.37 -3.09 -13.35
CA ALA A 349 -6.56 -2.26 -13.44
C ALA A 349 -6.70 -1.65 -14.85
N LEU A 350 -5.65 -1.01 -15.39
CA LEU A 350 -5.68 -0.42 -16.73
C LEU A 350 -6.03 -1.45 -17.81
N VAL A 351 -5.43 -2.65 -17.75
CA VAL A 351 -5.77 -3.76 -18.67
C VAL A 351 -7.26 -4.09 -18.62
N ARG A 352 -7.87 -4.07 -17.43
CA ARG A 352 -9.31 -4.36 -17.25
C ARG A 352 -10.18 -3.27 -17.87
N PHE A 353 -9.83 -2.01 -17.69
CA PHE A 353 -10.53 -0.89 -18.30
C PHE A 353 -10.38 -0.89 -19.82
N MET A 354 -9.16 -1.01 -20.36
CA MET A 354 -8.92 -1.05 -21.80
C MET A 354 -9.60 -2.22 -22.52
N ARG A 355 -9.82 -3.35 -21.84
CA ARG A 355 -10.61 -4.47 -22.39
C ARG A 355 -12.08 -4.15 -22.58
N ARG A 356 -12.64 -3.26 -21.75
CA ARG A 356 -14.04 -2.84 -21.80
C ARG A 356 -14.26 -1.67 -22.74
N MET A 357 -13.20 -0.90 -23.03
CA MET A 357 -13.26 0.22 -23.96
C MET A 357 -13.53 -0.23 -25.40
N THR A 358 -14.29 0.57 -26.13
CA THR A 358 -14.46 0.49 -27.59
C THR A 358 -13.15 0.79 -28.33
N ARG A 359 -13.12 0.58 -29.65
CA ARG A 359 -11.94 0.91 -30.47
C ARG A 359 -11.63 2.41 -30.44
N GLU A 360 -12.66 3.25 -30.53
CA GLU A 360 -12.51 4.70 -30.48
C GLU A 360 -12.08 5.18 -29.09
N GLU A 361 -12.67 4.66 -28.01
CA GLU A 361 -12.24 5.01 -26.65
C GLU A 361 -10.78 4.61 -26.38
N ARG A 362 -10.34 3.45 -26.89
CA ARG A 362 -8.93 3.03 -26.79
C ARG A 362 -8.03 3.98 -27.59
N LYS A 363 -8.44 4.38 -28.79
CA LYS A 363 -7.70 5.33 -29.62
C LYS A 363 -7.61 6.70 -28.93
N ALA A 364 -8.72 7.24 -28.44
CA ALA A 364 -8.78 8.48 -27.69
C ALA A 364 -7.89 8.45 -26.45
N PHE A 365 -7.97 7.37 -25.66
CA PHE A 365 -7.07 7.14 -24.54
C PHE A 365 -5.61 7.15 -24.98
N LEU A 366 -5.21 6.39 -25.99
CA LEU A 366 -3.82 6.36 -26.46
C LEU A 366 -3.31 7.73 -26.90
N LEU A 367 -4.09 8.44 -27.72
CA LEU A 367 -3.75 9.77 -28.22
C LEU A 367 -3.57 10.77 -27.07
N SER A 368 -4.44 10.72 -26.06
CA SER A 368 -4.28 11.54 -24.85
C SER A 368 -2.97 11.26 -24.10
N GLN A 369 -2.44 10.03 -24.16
CA GLN A 369 -1.18 9.68 -23.49
C GLN A 369 0.04 10.18 -24.27
N TYR A 370 -0.01 10.23 -25.61
CA TYR A 370 1.12 10.69 -26.43
C TYR A 370 1.52 12.14 -26.20
N VAL A 371 0.72 12.92 -25.48
CA VAL A 371 1.12 14.22 -24.91
C VAL A 371 2.41 14.12 -24.09
N LEU A 372 2.71 12.96 -23.50
CA LEU A 372 3.99 12.71 -22.82
C LEU A 372 5.22 12.77 -23.73
N SER A 373 5.07 12.77 -25.05
CA SER A 373 6.18 13.01 -25.99
C SER A 373 6.62 14.49 -26.03
N CYS A 374 5.79 15.40 -25.52
CA CYS A 374 6.01 16.85 -25.55
C CYS A 374 6.89 17.32 -24.40
N LYS A 375 8.16 16.88 -24.44
CA LYS A 375 9.16 17.12 -23.39
C LYS A 375 9.30 18.60 -23.05
N ARG A 376 9.28 19.48 -24.05
CA ARG A 376 9.45 20.93 -23.85
C ARG A 376 8.28 21.52 -23.07
N GLU A 377 7.05 21.24 -23.50
CA GLU A 377 5.83 21.74 -22.90
C GLU A 377 5.68 21.22 -21.45
N ILE A 378 6.01 19.94 -21.22
CA ILE A 378 5.94 19.33 -19.89
C ILE A 378 7.02 19.89 -18.95
N CYS A 379 8.27 20.03 -19.42
CA CYS A 379 9.34 20.63 -18.62
C CYS A 379 9.02 22.09 -18.28
N GLN A 380 8.48 22.86 -19.22
CA GLN A 380 8.03 24.22 -18.95
C GLN A 380 6.96 24.25 -17.85
N LEU A 381 5.96 23.36 -17.94
CA LEU A 381 4.90 23.26 -16.93
C LEU A 381 5.45 22.92 -15.52
N PHE A 382 6.50 22.10 -15.44
CA PHE A 382 7.21 21.84 -14.18
C PHE A 382 7.94 23.08 -13.65
N LEU A 383 8.61 23.84 -14.52
CA LEU A 383 9.30 25.07 -14.18
C LEU A 383 8.33 26.17 -13.74
N ASP A 384 7.14 26.21 -14.34
CA ASP A 384 6.05 27.12 -13.98
C ASP A 384 5.38 26.78 -12.64
N GLY A 385 5.87 25.75 -11.94
CA GLY A 385 5.52 25.49 -10.55
C GLY A 385 4.29 24.60 -10.34
N ILE A 386 3.90 23.79 -11.33
CA ILE A 386 2.74 22.87 -11.19
C ILE A 386 2.83 21.92 -9.99
N VAL A 387 4.05 21.53 -9.59
CA VAL A 387 4.34 20.70 -8.40
C VAL A 387 5.11 21.45 -7.30
N GLY A 388 5.17 22.78 -7.40
CA GLY A 388 5.92 23.65 -6.49
C GLY A 388 7.45 23.53 -6.62
N GLN A 389 8.16 23.96 -5.57
CA GLN A 389 9.63 24.13 -5.59
C GLN A 389 10.41 22.81 -5.74
N ASN A 390 9.80 21.67 -5.47
CA ASN A 390 10.45 20.35 -5.55
C ASN A 390 10.27 19.67 -6.93
N PHE A 391 10.18 20.46 -8.01
CA PHE A 391 9.90 19.97 -9.37
C PHE A 391 10.98 19.06 -9.96
N ALA A 392 12.23 19.15 -9.48
CA ALA A 392 13.34 18.36 -10.02
C ALA A 392 13.10 16.84 -9.96
N LYS A 393 12.50 16.33 -8.88
CA LYS A 393 12.24 14.88 -8.72
C LYS A 393 11.10 14.39 -9.64
N PRO A 394 9.90 15.02 -9.66
CA PRO A 394 8.85 14.68 -10.63
C PRO A 394 9.29 14.82 -12.09
N MET A 395 10.06 15.86 -12.41
CA MET A 395 10.57 16.09 -13.77
C MET A 395 11.56 14.98 -14.18
N ALA A 396 12.53 14.63 -13.32
CA ALA A 396 13.45 13.52 -13.58
C ALA A 396 12.70 12.18 -13.71
N PHE A 397 11.65 11.97 -12.90
CA PHE A 397 10.79 10.79 -13.02
C PHE A 397 10.13 10.73 -14.40
N TYR A 398 9.50 11.82 -14.84
CA TYR A 398 8.88 11.91 -16.17
C TYR A 398 9.90 11.63 -17.29
N LEU A 399 11.03 12.34 -17.28
CA LEU A 399 12.06 12.21 -18.32
C LEU A 399 12.65 10.80 -18.38
N GLY A 400 12.80 10.13 -17.24
CA GLY A 400 13.35 8.77 -17.17
C GLY A 400 12.36 7.66 -17.56
N HIS A 401 11.04 7.90 -17.49
CA HIS A 401 10.04 6.82 -17.56
C HIS A 401 8.93 7.05 -18.59
N GLY A 402 8.77 8.26 -19.12
CA GLY A 402 7.69 8.62 -20.04
C GLY A 402 7.66 7.74 -21.30
N GLU A 403 8.79 7.59 -21.98
CA GLU A 403 8.89 6.76 -23.19
C GLU A 403 8.62 5.27 -22.89
N THR A 404 9.21 4.74 -21.82
CA THR A 404 8.99 3.35 -21.41
C THR A 404 7.51 3.07 -21.11
N TYR A 405 6.81 4.05 -20.53
CA TYR A 405 5.37 3.97 -20.30
C TYR A 405 4.57 3.97 -21.61
N LEU A 406 4.86 4.92 -22.52
CA LEU A 406 4.18 5.01 -23.81
C LEU A 406 4.32 3.70 -24.60
N ASP A 407 5.53 3.14 -24.69
CA ASP A 407 5.78 1.86 -25.35
C ASP A 407 4.99 0.71 -24.71
N ALA A 408 4.84 0.71 -23.39
CA ALA A 408 4.11 -0.32 -22.67
C ALA A 408 2.60 -0.23 -22.93
N VAL A 409 2.04 0.98 -22.94
CA VAL A 409 0.62 1.24 -23.19
C VAL A 409 0.28 0.98 -24.66
N GLN A 410 1.14 1.37 -25.60
CA GLN A 410 0.97 1.06 -27.02
C GLN A 410 0.96 -0.45 -27.27
N ARG A 411 1.94 -1.19 -26.72
CA ARG A 411 1.97 -2.66 -26.83
C ARG A 411 0.73 -3.30 -26.22
N LEU A 412 0.22 -2.75 -25.12
CA LEU A 412 -1.02 -3.21 -24.51
C LEU A 412 -2.22 -3.01 -25.45
N ALA A 413 -2.35 -1.83 -26.06
CA ALA A 413 -3.42 -1.57 -27.01
C ALA A 413 -3.36 -2.48 -28.24
N VAL A 414 -2.18 -2.69 -28.83
CA VAL A 414 -1.99 -3.60 -29.96
C VAL A 414 -2.41 -5.03 -29.59
N ARG A 415 -1.99 -5.51 -28.41
CA ARG A 415 -2.37 -6.85 -27.92
C ARG A 415 -3.89 -6.98 -27.75
N LEU A 416 -4.55 -5.97 -27.21
CA LEU A 416 -6.00 -5.98 -27.00
C LEU A 416 -6.78 -5.76 -28.30
N GLY A 417 -6.20 -5.09 -29.29
CA GLY A 417 -6.72 -4.96 -30.64
C GLY A 417 -6.65 -6.29 -31.40
N ALA A 418 -5.51 -6.99 -31.32
CA ALA A 418 -5.32 -8.31 -31.94
C ALA A 418 -6.17 -9.42 -31.28
N ALA A 419 -6.40 -9.34 -29.96
CA ALA A 419 -7.24 -10.29 -29.24
C ALA A 419 -8.76 -10.08 -29.45
N GLY A 420 -9.16 -8.90 -29.95
CA GLY A 420 -10.54 -8.56 -30.25
C GLY A 420 -10.80 -8.61 -31.75
N ASN A 421 -10.86 -9.83 -32.32
CA ASN A 421 -11.74 -10.22 -33.42
C ASN A 421 -11.41 -11.60 -34.03
N GLY A 422 -12.32 -12.56 -33.86
CA GLY A 422 -12.59 -13.63 -34.84
C GLY A 422 -13.48 -13.15 -36.00
N HIS A 423 -13.40 -11.86 -36.37
CA HIS A 423 -14.07 -11.29 -37.53
C HIS A 423 -13.16 -10.25 -38.19
N GLU A 424 -12.64 -10.64 -39.36
CA GLU A 424 -11.93 -9.88 -40.38
C GLU A 424 -10.88 -8.84 -39.94
N LEU A 425 -9.63 -9.18 -40.28
CA LEU A 425 -8.51 -8.28 -40.43
C LEU A 425 -8.85 -7.19 -41.46
N VAL A 426 -9.34 -6.05 -40.99
CA VAL A 426 -9.14 -4.80 -41.72
C VAL A 426 -7.77 -4.28 -41.32
N ALA A 427 -6.85 -4.28 -42.28
CA ALA A 427 -5.51 -3.74 -42.15
C ALA A 427 -5.52 -2.31 -41.56
N PRO A 428 -4.51 -1.92 -40.76
CA PRO A 428 -4.46 -0.61 -40.13
C PRO A 428 -4.24 0.47 -41.21
N ARG A 429 -5.32 1.12 -41.67
CA ARG A 429 -5.24 2.28 -42.59
C ARG A 429 -4.97 3.61 -41.87
N CYS A 430 -4.31 3.59 -40.72
CA CYS A 430 -3.84 4.81 -40.08
C CYS A 430 -2.50 4.51 -39.41
N PRO A 431 -1.37 5.06 -39.89
CA PRO A 431 -0.10 4.92 -39.20
C PRO A 431 -0.20 5.72 -37.90
N LEU A 432 -0.25 5.01 -36.76
CA LEU A 432 0.04 5.61 -35.46
C LEU A 432 1.42 6.28 -35.55
N PRO A 433 1.62 7.46 -34.92
CA PRO A 433 2.91 8.14 -34.95
C PRO A 433 3.99 7.16 -34.47
N GLN A 434 4.99 6.93 -35.32
CA GLN A 434 6.09 6.05 -35.00
C GLN A 434 6.89 6.67 -33.84
N PRO A 435 7.37 5.87 -32.87
CA PRO A 435 8.31 6.38 -31.88
C PRO A 435 9.51 6.97 -32.63
N ALA A 436 9.86 8.21 -32.28
CA ALA A 436 10.97 8.92 -32.86
C ALA A 436 12.21 8.02 -32.87
N LYS A 437 12.77 7.80 -34.06
CA LYS A 437 14.03 7.07 -34.21
C LYS A 437 15.08 7.71 -33.30
N SER A 438 15.77 6.84 -32.60
CA SER A 438 16.93 7.07 -31.74
C SER A 438 17.79 8.29 -32.12
N MET A 439 17.90 9.19 -31.15
CA MET A 439 19.07 9.96 -30.70
C MET A 439 20.44 9.65 -31.37
N GLN A 440 20.61 9.98 -32.66
CA GLN A 440 21.92 10.04 -33.33
C GLN A 440 22.06 11.17 -34.38
N GLU A 441 21.03 11.99 -34.61
CA GLU A 441 21.07 13.07 -35.63
C GLU A 441 21.17 14.50 -35.08
N ILE A 442 21.51 14.68 -33.80
CA ILE A 442 21.74 16.02 -33.24
C ILE A 442 23.13 16.09 -32.60
N MET A 443 24.18 15.92 -33.40
CA MET A 443 25.47 16.59 -33.25
C MET A 443 26.14 16.65 -34.63
N PRO A 444 26.11 17.79 -35.34
CA PRO A 444 27.06 17.99 -36.44
C PRO A 444 28.43 18.30 -35.83
N ASN A 445 29.48 17.71 -36.43
CA ASN A 445 30.82 18.30 -36.39
C ASN A 445 30.80 19.68 -37.03
#